data_AF-I9QVD9-F1
#
_entry.id   AF-I9QVD9-F1
#
_cell.length_a   1.000
_cell.length_b   1.000
_cell.length_c   1.000
_cell.angle_alpha   90.00
_cell.angle_beta   90.00
_cell.angle_gamma   90.00
#
_symmetry.space_group_name_H-M   'P 1'
#
loop_
_entity.id
_entity.type
_entity.pdbx_description
1 polymer ?
#
loop_
_entity_poly.entity_id
_entity_poly.type
_entity_poly.pdbx_seq_one_letter_code
_entity_poly.pdbx_strand_id
1 'polypeptide(L)'
;MAKVEVELKKLYQILVDAEYFYQVPDYQRPYVWDKDHLGALIDDLVGSYTNNREDEYFCGSIVIAENPKDKRWDVVDGQQRLTSFIILACTILRLYKHRLGQKSKDFIEGSIYDKYDKEKERLKFLTAQNYNSIFENTVLNNLEFEDNIKKSELNKKFDENTYLRNAYYFRELLNESMENGSISDMDDFVKWFYEHIALTRIICFEQDSAMQIFQVLNDRDQPLSPIDILKSSLMQEIKQDSEKRKDFITTWNKLVEACKSVEGIDIDLEYFFNTYLEYADPSSSKKRADKGLKKVFKDSKKDACEFIYGISEFMKSYTDLLKKQDRYIYLLRYLPSRYWASILTTALYVKYPDFDALKRLLVSYYYQTWIAGGTITRIKQTSINIIKNVKSNKDIETIQELILDNIESYNTFNQYHYNLWDSYSVYPSKWLRPVLALANYFMADEEKPHFIVMDAETQVEHILPQTPKRGSQWNADFNKEKREKWVNNIANLTLLKRKKNAKALNGDFDEKRKIYGGKDPSKVISCYDITKELYSDYRKWDEKSLQKRHDFLYEIITPVLHIEGQEEEYKEEEDDFDLE
;
A
#
# COMPACT_ATOMS: atom_id res chain seq x y z
N MET A 1 -14.33 -9.23 -38.88
CA MET A 1 -14.82 -8.02 -38.17
C MET A 1 -15.45 -8.51 -36.90
N ALA A 2 -15.02 -8.01 -35.74
CA ALA A 2 -15.70 -8.29 -34.47
C ALA A 2 -17.18 -7.96 -34.63
N LYS A 3 -18.05 -8.95 -34.46
CA LYS A 3 -19.50 -8.71 -34.49
C LYS A 3 -19.83 -8.07 -33.13
N VAL A 4 -20.12 -6.77 -33.15
CA VAL A 4 -20.39 -5.98 -31.96
C VAL A 4 -21.70 -5.23 -32.20
N GLU A 5 -22.61 -5.31 -31.23
CA GLU A 5 -23.85 -4.54 -31.23
C GLU A 5 -23.80 -3.54 -30.08
N VAL A 6 -24.23 -2.30 -30.33
CA VAL A 6 -24.22 -1.23 -29.34
C VAL A 6 -25.61 -0.64 -29.27
N GLU A 7 -26.20 -0.67 -28.08
CA GLU A 7 -27.55 -0.18 -27.86
C GLU A 7 -27.62 0.72 -26.63
N LEU A 8 -28.36 1.83 -26.71
CA LEU A 8 -28.73 2.62 -25.55
C LEU A 8 -29.99 2.01 -24.92
N LYS A 9 -29.95 1.68 -23.63
CA LYS A 9 -31.04 0.99 -22.92
C LYS A 9 -31.29 1.62 -21.57
N LYS A 10 -32.55 1.66 -21.17
CA LYS A 10 -32.98 2.05 -19.82
C LYS A 10 -32.62 0.97 -18.82
N LEU A 11 -32.48 1.33 -17.54
CA LEU A 11 -32.07 0.39 -16.52
C LEU A 11 -33.01 -0.83 -16.40
N TYR A 12 -34.32 -0.66 -16.56
CA TYR A 12 -35.24 -1.81 -16.58
C TYR A 12 -34.96 -2.76 -17.76
N GLN A 13 -34.53 -2.27 -18.92
CA GLN A 13 -34.17 -3.11 -20.07
C GLN A 13 -32.82 -3.81 -19.86
N ILE A 14 -32.00 -3.30 -18.95
CA ILE A 14 -30.73 -3.92 -18.58
C ILE A 14 -30.95 -4.98 -17.51
N LEU A 15 -31.65 -4.66 -16.41
CA LEU A 15 -31.75 -5.52 -15.24
C LEU A 15 -33.02 -6.36 -15.16
N VAL A 16 -34.12 -5.99 -15.83
CA VAL A 16 -35.43 -6.67 -15.68
C VAL A 16 -35.78 -7.53 -16.91
N ASP A 17 -35.17 -7.26 -18.07
CA ASP A 17 -35.41 -7.98 -19.32
C ASP A 17 -35.15 -9.48 -19.19
N ALA A 18 -36.13 -10.32 -19.55
CA ALA A 18 -36.07 -11.77 -19.42
C ALA A 18 -35.04 -12.44 -20.36
N GLU A 19 -34.53 -11.74 -21.37
CA GLU A 19 -33.51 -12.28 -22.26
C GLU A 19 -32.08 -12.15 -21.71
N TYR A 20 -31.87 -11.26 -20.74
CA TYR A 20 -30.53 -10.90 -20.28
C TYR A 20 -30.29 -11.30 -18.83
N PHE A 21 -29.55 -12.40 -18.65
CA PHE A 21 -28.99 -12.80 -17.38
C PHE A 21 -27.48 -12.66 -17.43
N TYR A 22 -26.88 -12.18 -16.34
CA TYR A 22 -25.47 -11.82 -16.32
C TYR A 22 -24.69 -12.73 -15.37
N GLN A 23 -23.40 -12.82 -15.63
CA GLN A 23 -22.44 -13.35 -14.69
C GLN A 23 -21.13 -12.56 -14.72
N VAL A 24 -20.52 -12.36 -13.56
CA VAL A 24 -19.18 -11.80 -13.40
C VAL A 24 -18.17 -12.95 -13.51
N PRO A 25 -17.31 -12.97 -14.55
CA PRO A 25 -16.36 -14.05 -14.73
C PRO A 25 -15.24 -14.08 -13.69
N ASP A 26 -14.58 -15.24 -13.55
CA ASP A 26 -13.48 -15.49 -12.60
C ASP A 26 -12.22 -14.62 -12.82
N TYR A 27 -12.02 -14.12 -14.04
CA TYR A 27 -10.93 -13.21 -14.40
C TYR A 27 -11.19 -11.76 -14.02
N GLN A 28 -12.43 -11.38 -13.68
CA GLN A 28 -12.74 -10.04 -13.20
C GLN A 28 -12.26 -9.82 -11.76
N ARG A 29 -11.96 -8.57 -11.42
CA ARG A 29 -11.65 -8.19 -10.04
C ARG A 29 -12.91 -8.27 -9.16
N PRO A 30 -12.79 -8.62 -7.86
CA PRO A 30 -13.92 -8.57 -6.93
C PRO A 30 -14.58 -7.19 -6.85
N TYR A 31 -15.77 -7.11 -6.23
CA TYR A 31 -16.43 -5.85 -5.95
C TYR A 31 -15.62 -5.02 -4.92
N VAL A 32 -15.25 -3.79 -5.28
CA VAL A 32 -14.32 -2.93 -4.51
C VAL A 32 -14.81 -1.51 -4.27
N TRP A 33 -15.97 -1.12 -4.81
CA TRP A 33 -16.53 0.21 -4.51
C TRP A 33 -16.68 0.42 -3.00
N ASP A 34 -16.42 1.65 -2.57
CA ASP A 34 -16.46 2.08 -1.17
C ASP A 34 -17.40 3.27 -0.99
N LYS A 35 -17.41 3.86 0.21
CA LYS A 35 -18.31 4.97 0.54
C LYS A 35 -18.23 6.13 -0.46
N ASP A 36 -17.04 6.47 -0.95
CA ASP A 36 -16.85 7.63 -1.82
C ASP A 36 -17.44 7.38 -3.20
N HIS A 37 -17.22 6.17 -3.74
CA HIS A 37 -17.81 5.76 -5.03
C HIS A 37 -19.35 5.70 -4.96
N LEU A 38 -19.91 5.19 -3.86
CA LEU A 38 -21.37 5.11 -3.68
C LEU A 38 -21.99 6.48 -3.41
N GLY A 39 -21.28 7.34 -2.67
CA GLY A 39 -21.68 8.73 -2.45
C GLY A 39 -21.81 9.47 -3.77
N ALA A 40 -20.77 9.43 -4.61
CA ALA A 40 -20.82 10.02 -5.95
C ALA A 40 -21.97 9.47 -6.80
N LEU A 41 -22.20 8.14 -6.77
CA LEU A 41 -23.33 7.54 -7.48
C LEU A 41 -24.68 8.10 -6.99
N ILE A 42 -24.90 8.16 -5.67
CA ILE A 42 -26.17 8.66 -5.12
C ILE A 42 -26.33 10.15 -5.39
N ASP A 43 -25.27 10.95 -5.23
CA ASP A 43 -25.29 12.38 -5.53
C ASP A 43 -25.69 12.65 -6.98
N ASP A 44 -25.15 11.87 -7.92
CA ASP A 44 -25.50 11.94 -9.34
C ASP A 44 -26.97 11.54 -9.60
N LEU A 45 -27.42 10.40 -9.04
CA LEU A 45 -28.78 9.90 -9.22
C LEU A 45 -29.82 10.87 -8.62
N VAL A 46 -29.61 11.30 -7.38
CA VAL A 46 -30.49 12.24 -6.68
C VAL A 46 -30.43 13.61 -7.34
N GLY A 47 -29.23 14.09 -7.69
CA GLY A 47 -29.05 15.35 -8.39
C GLY A 47 -29.81 15.39 -9.72
N SER A 48 -29.80 14.30 -10.49
CA SER A 48 -30.57 14.21 -11.72
C SER A 48 -32.07 14.08 -11.46
N TYR A 49 -32.49 13.31 -10.46
CA TYR A 49 -33.90 13.18 -10.06
C TYR A 49 -34.50 14.52 -9.62
N THR A 50 -33.75 15.33 -8.87
CA THR A 50 -34.23 16.61 -8.35
C THR A 50 -34.21 17.72 -9.42
N ASN A 51 -33.16 17.80 -10.24
CA ASN A 51 -32.95 18.94 -11.14
C ASN A 51 -33.38 18.70 -12.59
N ASN A 52 -33.26 17.47 -13.11
CA ASN A 52 -33.43 17.14 -14.52
C ASN A 52 -34.30 15.88 -14.70
N ARG A 53 -35.43 15.85 -14.00
CA ARG A 53 -36.24 14.64 -13.81
C ARG A 53 -36.76 14.00 -15.11
N GLU A 54 -37.08 14.83 -16.10
CA GLU A 54 -37.62 14.38 -17.40
C GLU A 54 -36.53 13.95 -18.38
N ASP A 55 -35.26 14.29 -18.10
CA ASP A 55 -34.14 13.93 -18.95
C ASP A 55 -33.62 12.53 -18.62
N GLU A 56 -33.09 11.83 -19.63
CA GLU A 56 -32.38 10.58 -19.40
C GLU A 56 -30.99 10.86 -18.83
N TYR A 57 -30.68 10.28 -17.68
CA TYR A 57 -29.35 10.35 -17.09
C TYR A 57 -28.48 9.22 -17.63
N PHE A 58 -27.42 9.58 -18.35
CA PHE A 58 -26.48 8.63 -18.91
C PHE A 58 -25.51 8.11 -17.83
N CYS A 59 -25.65 6.85 -17.44
CA CYS A 59 -24.82 6.20 -16.42
C CYS A 59 -23.77 5.26 -17.03
N GLY A 60 -23.11 5.74 -18.09
CA GLY A 60 -21.99 5.05 -18.72
C GLY A 60 -22.38 3.82 -19.55
N SER A 61 -21.45 2.88 -19.68
CA SER A 61 -21.62 1.67 -20.50
C SER A 61 -21.45 0.38 -19.71
N ILE A 62 -22.00 -0.71 -20.25
CA ILE A 62 -21.70 -2.09 -19.85
C ILE A 62 -21.22 -2.84 -21.08
N VAL A 63 -20.18 -3.66 -20.92
CA VAL A 63 -19.68 -4.54 -21.98
C VAL A 63 -19.97 -5.97 -21.56
N ILE A 64 -20.69 -6.68 -22.42
CA ILE A 64 -21.06 -8.07 -22.18
C ILE A 64 -20.57 -8.96 -23.31
N ALA A 65 -20.16 -10.18 -22.96
CA ALA A 65 -19.75 -11.21 -23.91
C ALA A 65 -20.67 -12.42 -23.82
N GLU A 66 -21.00 -13.01 -24.97
CA GLU A 66 -21.76 -14.26 -24.99
C GLU A 66 -20.95 -15.37 -24.31
N ASN A 67 -21.55 -16.05 -23.33
CA ASN A 67 -20.91 -17.22 -22.74
C ASN A 67 -21.36 -18.48 -23.51
N PRO A 68 -20.44 -19.25 -24.10
CA PRO A 68 -20.83 -20.45 -24.86
C PRO A 68 -21.23 -21.64 -23.98
N LYS A 69 -21.00 -21.59 -22.66
CA LYS A 69 -21.23 -22.70 -21.71
C LYS A 69 -22.47 -22.49 -20.83
N ASP A 70 -22.84 -21.24 -20.54
CA ASP A 70 -24.05 -20.85 -19.81
C ASP A 70 -24.85 -19.90 -20.69
N LYS A 71 -26.19 -19.93 -20.64
CA LYS A 71 -27.06 -18.97 -21.36
C LYS A 71 -27.02 -17.55 -20.78
N ARG A 72 -26.00 -17.25 -19.97
CA ARG A 72 -25.74 -15.94 -19.35
C ARG A 72 -24.70 -15.17 -20.15
N TRP A 73 -24.73 -13.86 -19.98
CA TRP A 73 -23.77 -12.94 -20.54
C TRP A 73 -22.65 -12.65 -19.53
N ASP A 74 -21.40 -12.83 -19.95
CA ASP A 74 -20.22 -12.47 -19.16
C ASP A 74 -20.07 -10.95 -19.10
N VAL A 75 -20.14 -10.37 -17.91
CA VAL A 75 -19.91 -8.94 -17.69
C VAL A 75 -18.42 -8.67 -17.76
N VAL A 76 -17.97 -8.10 -18.87
CA VAL A 76 -16.56 -7.74 -19.10
C VAL A 76 -16.28 -6.32 -18.57
N ASP A 77 -17.26 -5.42 -18.65
CA ASP A 77 -17.18 -4.07 -18.08
C ASP A 77 -18.49 -3.66 -17.41
N GLY A 78 -18.42 -2.78 -16.40
CA GLY A 78 -19.60 -2.31 -15.68
C GLY A 78 -20.02 -3.18 -14.50
N GLN A 79 -19.25 -4.22 -14.15
CA GLN A 79 -19.57 -5.13 -13.04
C GLN A 79 -19.75 -4.42 -11.69
N GLN A 80 -18.93 -3.41 -11.38
CA GLN A 80 -19.04 -2.67 -10.12
C GLN A 80 -20.34 -1.87 -10.05
N ARG A 81 -20.72 -1.23 -11.16
CA ARG A 81 -21.96 -0.43 -11.28
C ARG A 81 -23.20 -1.32 -11.20
N LEU A 82 -23.24 -2.40 -11.98
CA LEU A 82 -24.37 -3.35 -11.95
C LEU A 82 -24.56 -3.95 -10.56
N THR A 83 -23.47 -4.34 -9.90
CA THR A 83 -23.51 -4.85 -8.52
C THR A 83 -24.07 -3.79 -7.57
N SER A 84 -23.60 -2.55 -7.65
CA SER A 84 -24.09 -1.44 -6.82
C SER A 84 -25.58 -1.14 -7.04
N PHE A 85 -26.07 -1.20 -8.28
CA PHE A 85 -27.50 -1.02 -8.58
C PHE A 85 -28.37 -2.11 -7.93
N ILE A 86 -27.91 -3.37 -7.95
CA ILE A 86 -28.64 -4.47 -7.30
C ILE A 86 -28.63 -4.30 -5.78
N ILE A 87 -27.49 -3.92 -5.17
CA ILE A 87 -27.42 -3.64 -3.73
C ILE A 87 -28.35 -2.48 -3.36
N LEU A 88 -28.37 -1.40 -4.15
CA LEU A 88 -29.26 -0.26 -3.97
C LEU A 88 -30.73 -0.70 -4.02
N ALA A 89 -31.11 -1.48 -5.03
CA ALA A 89 -32.47 -2.00 -5.19
C ALA A 89 -32.90 -2.87 -3.99
N CYS A 90 -32.02 -3.78 -3.53
CA CYS A 90 -32.27 -4.61 -2.35
C CYS A 90 -32.40 -3.78 -1.07
N THR A 91 -31.55 -2.75 -0.93
CA THR A 91 -31.58 -1.80 0.21
C THR A 91 -32.90 -1.04 0.23
N ILE A 92 -33.34 -0.50 -0.91
CA ILE A 92 -34.63 0.21 -1.03
C ILE A 92 -35.78 -0.74 -0.70
N LEU A 93 -35.78 -1.96 -1.23
CA LEU A 93 -36.80 -2.96 -0.92
C LEU A 93 -36.85 -3.28 0.57
N ARG A 94 -35.69 -3.40 1.24
CA ARG A 94 -35.64 -3.68 2.69
C ARG A 94 -36.18 -2.51 3.52
N LEU A 95 -35.81 -1.27 3.20
CA LEU A 95 -36.16 -0.10 4.01
C LEU A 95 -37.56 0.44 3.74
N TYR A 96 -38.01 0.39 2.49
CA TYR A 96 -39.20 1.13 2.05
C TYR A 96 -40.30 0.25 1.44
N LYS A 97 -40.26 -1.09 1.60
CA LYS A 97 -41.23 -2.05 1.02
C LYS A 97 -42.70 -1.60 1.11
N HIS A 98 -43.10 -1.05 2.25
CA HIS A 98 -44.48 -0.63 2.52
C HIS A 98 -44.88 0.68 1.84
N ARG A 99 -43.91 1.49 1.42
CA ARG A 99 -44.11 2.76 0.70
C ARG A 99 -44.08 2.58 -0.82
N LEU A 100 -43.59 1.44 -1.31
CA LEU A 100 -43.52 1.14 -2.74
C LEU A 100 -44.85 0.61 -3.30
N GLY A 101 -45.25 1.16 -4.45
CA GLY A 101 -46.31 0.64 -5.30
C GLY A 101 -45.89 -0.65 -6.01
N GLN A 102 -46.86 -1.32 -6.65
CA GLN A 102 -46.63 -2.63 -7.25
C GLN A 102 -45.59 -2.58 -8.38
N LYS A 103 -45.65 -1.57 -9.25
CA LYS A 103 -44.71 -1.41 -10.36
C LYS A 103 -43.25 -1.32 -9.89
N SER A 104 -42.99 -0.57 -8.83
CA SER A 104 -41.65 -0.41 -8.24
C SER A 104 -41.15 -1.69 -7.60
N LYS A 105 -42.05 -2.44 -6.94
CA LYS A 105 -41.73 -3.79 -6.43
C LYS A 105 -41.37 -4.74 -7.57
N ASP A 106 -42.16 -4.75 -8.65
CA ASP A 106 -41.91 -5.59 -9.82
C ASP A 106 -40.57 -5.26 -10.49
N PHE A 107 -40.19 -3.97 -10.58
CA PHE A 107 -38.88 -3.57 -11.09
C PHE A 107 -37.73 -4.09 -10.21
N ILE A 108 -37.84 -3.91 -8.89
CA ILE A 108 -36.79 -4.38 -7.98
C ILE A 108 -36.69 -5.89 -7.99
N GLU A 109 -37.80 -6.62 -7.82
CA GLU A 109 -37.80 -8.08 -7.81
C GLU A 109 -37.29 -8.66 -9.14
N GLY A 110 -37.70 -8.08 -10.28
CA GLY A 110 -37.22 -8.49 -11.60
C GLY A 110 -35.75 -8.17 -11.88
N SER A 111 -35.17 -7.19 -11.16
CA SER A 111 -33.74 -6.86 -11.19
C SER A 111 -32.87 -7.81 -10.39
N ILE A 112 -33.48 -8.63 -9.53
CA ILE A 112 -32.80 -9.60 -8.67
C ILE A 112 -33.00 -11.03 -9.20
N TYR A 113 -34.23 -11.38 -9.60
CA TYR A 113 -34.62 -12.73 -10.01
C TYR A 113 -35.46 -12.73 -11.29
N ASP A 114 -35.58 -13.89 -11.93
CA ASP A 114 -36.59 -14.10 -12.96
C ASP A 114 -38.01 -14.04 -12.35
N LYS A 115 -38.96 -13.50 -13.11
CA LYS A 115 -40.36 -13.34 -12.68
C LYS A 115 -41.04 -14.67 -12.34
N TYR A 116 -40.68 -15.73 -13.04
CA TYR A 116 -41.29 -17.06 -12.93
C TYR A 116 -40.38 -18.09 -12.28
N ASP A 117 -39.08 -17.80 -12.15
CA ASP A 117 -38.09 -18.69 -11.54
C ASP A 117 -37.16 -17.95 -10.56
N LYS A 118 -37.47 -18.03 -9.27
CA LYS A 118 -36.68 -17.37 -8.21
C LYS A 118 -35.30 -17.99 -7.98
N GLU A 119 -35.03 -19.19 -8.51
CA GLU A 119 -33.68 -19.78 -8.49
C GLU A 119 -32.78 -19.15 -9.56
N LYS A 120 -33.37 -18.43 -10.53
CA LYS A 120 -32.67 -17.79 -11.63
C LYS A 120 -32.35 -16.34 -11.29
N GLU A 121 -31.24 -16.16 -10.56
CA GLU A 121 -30.68 -14.85 -10.20
C GLU A 121 -30.28 -14.02 -11.42
N ARG A 122 -30.47 -12.70 -11.38
CA ARG A 122 -30.12 -11.79 -12.49
C ARG A 122 -28.62 -11.68 -12.73
N LEU A 123 -27.82 -11.68 -11.65
CA LEU A 123 -26.37 -11.56 -11.68
C LEU A 123 -25.74 -12.65 -10.80
N LYS A 124 -24.81 -13.43 -11.37
CA LYS A 124 -24.00 -14.43 -10.65
C LYS A 124 -22.53 -14.04 -10.61
N PHE A 125 -21.79 -14.54 -9.63
CA PHE A 125 -20.33 -14.38 -9.56
C PHE A 125 -19.64 -15.72 -9.74
N LEU A 126 -18.85 -15.89 -10.80
CA LEU A 126 -17.99 -17.07 -11.01
C LEU A 126 -16.65 -16.97 -10.26
N THR A 127 -16.36 -15.82 -9.65
CA THR A 127 -15.24 -15.64 -8.73
C THR A 127 -15.37 -16.60 -7.54
N ALA A 128 -14.26 -16.86 -6.83
CA ALA A 128 -14.13 -17.89 -5.77
C ALA A 128 -15.43 -18.09 -4.96
N GLN A 129 -15.84 -19.35 -4.72
CA GLN A 129 -17.15 -19.77 -4.17
C GLN A 129 -17.68 -18.88 -3.03
N ASN A 130 -16.81 -18.30 -2.21
CA ASN A 130 -17.17 -17.37 -1.15
C ASN A 130 -17.90 -16.10 -1.64
N TYR A 131 -17.55 -15.49 -2.76
CA TYR A 131 -18.15 -14.21 -3.17
C TYR A 131 -19.62 -14.34 -3.57
N ASN A 132 -19.96 -15.34 -4.39
CA ASN A 132 -21.36 -15.58 -4.76
C ASN A 132 -22.19 -15.91 -3.53
N SER A 133 -21.70 -16.83 -2.69
CA SER A 133 -22.41 -17.22 -1.46
C SER A 133 -22.55 -16.08 -0.47
N ILE A 134 -21.55 -15.20 -0.33
CA ILE A 134 -21.66 -14.02 0.55
C ILE A 134 -22.70 -13.05 -0.03
N PHE A 135 -22.64 -12.74 -1.32
CA PHE A 135 -23.59 -11.82 -1.95
C PHE A 135 -25.03 -12.34 -1.87
N GLU A 136 -25.25 -13.59 -2.25
CA GLU A 136 -26.54 -14.26 -2.20
C GLU A 136 -27.11 -14.31 -0.77
N ASN A 137 -26.33 -14.82 0.19
CA ASN A 137 -26.80 -14.94 1.57
C ASN A 137 -27.01 -13.60 2.25
N THR A 138 -26.23 -12.57 1.91
CA THR A 138 -26.28 -11.27 2.60
C THR A 138 -27.23 -10.30 1.92
N VAL A 139 -27.07 -10.06 0.62
CA VAL A 139 -27.80 -9.01 -0.09
C VAL A 139 -29.14 -9.53 -0.60
N LEU A 140 -29.14 -10.72 -1.21
CA LEU A 140 -30.34 -11.22 -1.90
C LEU A 140 -31.34 -11.88 -0.94
N ASN A 141 -30.85 -12.69 0.01
CA ASN A 141 -31.71 -13.52 0.86
C ASN A 141 -31.93 -12.97 2.28
N ASN A 142 -30.90 -12.42 2.94
CA ASN A 142 -30.97 -12.04 4.36
C ASN A 142 -30.48 -10.61 4.65
N LEU A 143 -30.83 -9.63 3.80
CA LEU A 143 -30.39 -8.26 4.06
C LEU A 143 -31.09 -7.69 5.29
N GLU A 144 -30.33 -7.54 6.37
CA GLU A 144 -30.79 -7.01 7.65
C GLU A 144 -29.86 -5.91 8.16
N PHE A 145 -30.45 -4.90 8.79
CA PHE A 145 -29.72 -3.80 9.42
C PHE A 145 -29.87 -3.91 10.94
N GLU A 146 -28.77 -4.16 11.62
CA GLU A 146 -28.68 -4.19 13.07
C GLU A 146 -28.36 -2.79 13.60
N ASP A 147 -29.32 -2.13 14.26
CA ASP A 147 -29.13 -0.77 14.81
C ASP A 147 -28.39 -0.75 16.16
N ASN A 148 -28.37 -1.88 16.89
CA ASN A 148 -27.83 -1.96 18.27
C ASN A 148 -26.47 -2.70 18.36
N ILE A 149 -25.73 -2.81 17.26
CA ILE A 149 -24.41 -3.47 17.23
C ILE A 149 -23.29 -2.51 17.64
N LYS A 150 -22.28 -3.01 18.36
CA LYS A 150 -21.10 -2.20 18.70
C LYS A 150 -20.33 -1.83 17.44
N LYS A 151 -19.85 -0.58 17.35
CA LYS A 151 -19.07 -0.09 16.20
C LYS A 151 -17.86 -0.96 15.83
N SER A 152 -17.17 -1.53 16.83
CA SER A 152 -16.04 -2.45 16.60
C SER A 152 -16.46 -3.77 15.94
N GLU A 153 -17.63 -4.30 16.30
CA GLU A 153 -18.17 -5.53 15.73
C GLU A 153 -18.71 -5.29 14.33
N LEU A 154 -19.34 -4.13 14.10
CA LEU A 154 -19.78 -3.70 12.77
C LEU A 154 -18.61 -3.51 11.81
N ASN A 155 -17.54 -2.84 12.25
CA ASN A 155 -16.33 -2.68 11.42
C ASN A 155 -15.73 -4.04 11.01
N LYS A 156 -15.70 -5.01 11.94
CA LYS A 156 -15.24 -6.36 11.62
C LYS A 156 -16.14 -7.04 10.57
N LYS A 157 -17.46 -6.93 10.70
CA LYS A 157 -18.41 -7.43 9.68
C LYS A 157 -18.18 -6.74 8.32
N PHE A 158 -17.84 -5.46 8.31
CA PHE A 158 -17.57 -4.71 7.08
C PHE A 158 -16.27 -5.11 6.40
N ASP A 159 -15.24 -5.44 7.18
CA ASP A 159 -13.96 -5.96 6.65
C ASP A 159 -14.13 -7.36 6.03
N GLU A 160 -15.05 -8.16 6.58
CA GLU A 160 -15.37 -9.51 6.09
C GLU A 160 -16.38 -9.51 4.93
N ASN A 161 -17.23 -8.48 4.81
CA ASN A 161 -18.32 -8.42 3.85
C ASN A 161 -18.54 -7.02 3.26
N THR A 162 -17.86 -6.75 2.14
CA THR A 162 -17.98 -5.51 1.37
C THR A 162 -19.41 -5.22 0.92
N TYR A 163 -20.20 -6.25 0.58
CA TYR A 163 -21.57 -6.06 0.10
C TYR A 163 -22.49 -5.56 1.21
N LEU A 164 -22.38 -6.14 2.42
CA LEU A 164 -23.11 -5.69 3.60
C LEU A 164 -22.73 -4.24 3.96
N ARG A 165 -21.43 -3.95 4.01
CA ARG A 165 -20.90 -2.60 4.25
C ARG A 165 -21.53 -1.58 3.32
N ASN A 166 -21.57 -1.90 2.03
CA ASN A 166 -22.09 -0.98 1.02
C ASN A 166 -23.61 -0.84 1.08
N ALA A 167 -24.36 -1.87 1.48
CA ALA A 167 -25.79 -1.75 1.78
C ALA A 167 -26.04 -0.81 2.98
N TYR A 168 -25.19 -0.86 4.01
CA TYR A 168 -25.23 0.11 5.12
C TYR A 168 -24.95 1.53 4.64
N TYR A 169 -23.96 1.73 3.76
CA TYR A 169 -23.71 3.06 3.18
C TYR A 169 -24.90 3.57 2.36
N PHE A 170 -25.51 2.72 1.52
CA PHE A 170 -26.72 3.11 0.80
C PHE A 170 -27.87 3.45 1.74
N ARG A 171 -28.07 2.71 2.85
CA ARG A 171 -29.07 3.05 3.86
C ARG A 171 -28.88 4.48 4.39
N GLU A 172 -27.66 4.82 4.79
CA GLU A 172 -27.36 6.16 5.33
C GLU A 172 -27.60 7.24 4.26
N LEU A 173 -27.11 7.04 3.03
CA LEU A 173 -27.28 8.00 1.93
C LEU A 173 -28.76 8.19 1.53
N LEU A 174 -29.55 7.11 1.51
CA LEU A 174 -30.99 7.17 1.22
C LEU A 174 -31.77 7.88 2.33
N ASN A 175 -31.46 7.58 3.60
CA ASN A 175 -32.09 8.26 4.73
C ASN A 175 -31.76 9.76 4.72
N GLU A 176 -30.50 10.13 4.51
CA GLU A 176 -30.09 11.54 4.38
C GLU A 176 -30.86 12.24 3.25
N SER A 177 -30.97 11.59 2.08
CA SER A 177 -31.69 12.13 0.91
C SER A 177 -33.20 12.25 1.13
N MET A 178 -33.79 11.43 1.99
CA MET A 178 -35.20 11.54 2.39
C MET A 178 -35.41 12.63 3.44
N GLU A 179 -34.50 12.74 4.41
CA GLU A 179 -34.57 13.72 5.51
C GLU A 179 -34.36 15.15 5.02
N ASN A 180 -33.44 15.35 4.08
CA ASN A 180 -33.19 16.66 3.47
C ASN A 180 -34.21 17.02 2.36
N GLY A 181 -35.11 16.10 2.00
CA GLY A 181 -36.18 16.28 1.03
C GLY A 181 -35.75 16.18 -0.45
N SER A 182 -34.49 15.81 -0.74
CA SER A 182 -34.02 15.60 -2.11
C SER A 182 -34.74 14.43 -2.80
N ILE A 183 -35.08 13.39 -2.04
CA ILE A 183 -36.04 12.35 -2.42
C ILE A 183 -37.34 12.61 -1.66
N SER A 184 -38.35 13.15 -2.36
CA SER A 184 -39.64 13.47 -1.76
C SER A 184 -40.54 12.23 -1.61
N ASP A 185 -40.48 11.32 -2.57
CA ASP A 185 -41.22 10.06 -2.59
C ASP A 185 -40.34 8.94 -3.12
N MET A 186 -40.17 7.88 -2.31
CA MET A 186 -39.32 6.75 -2.65
C MET A 186 -39.91 5.86 -3.76
N ASP A 187 -41.24 5.72 -3.84
CA ASP A 187 -41.87 4.95 -4.92
C ASP A 187 -41.67 5.64 -6.26
N ASP A 188 -41.77 6.96 -6.25
CA ASP A 188 -41.53 7.81 -7.39
C ASP A 188 -40.06 7.80 -7.84
N PHE A 189 -39.12 7.91 -6.89
CA PHE A 189 -37.69 7.78 -7.17
C PHE A 189 -37.33 6.42 -7.79
N VAL A 190 -37.92 5.32 -7.31
CA VAL A 190 -37.68 3.99 -7.90
C VAL A 190 -38.19 3.92 -9.33
N LYS A 191 -39.39 4.43 -9.64
CA LYS A 191 -39.87 4.47 -11.03
C LYS A 191 -38.90 5.27 -11.91
N TRP A 192 -38.50 6.45 -11.44
CA TRP A 192 -37.54 7.29 -12.15
C TRP A 192 -36.21 6.56 -12.38
N PHE A 193 -35.65 5.94 -11.36
CA PHE A 193 -34.38 5.20 -11.40
C PHE A 193 -34.39 4.10 -12.47
N TYR A 194 -35.48 3.34 -12.61
CA TYR A 194 -35.57 2.30 -13.62
C TYR A 194 -35.88 2.83 -15.03
N GLU A 195 -36.59 3.95 -15.15
CA GLU A 195 -37.13 4.46 -16.43
C GLU A 195 -36.33 5.60 -17.08
N HIS A 196 -35.48 6.30 -16.33
CA HIS A 196 -34.75 7.48 -16.79
C HIS A 196 -33.23 7.31 -16.71
N ILE A 197 -32.72 6.27 -16.03
CA ILE A 197 -31.30 5.91 -16.11
C ILE A 197 -31.05 5.13 -17.40
N ALA A 198 -30.16 5.63 -18.24
CA ALA A 198 -29.78 5.02 -19.51
C ALA A 198 -28.31 4.55 -19.48
N LEU A 199 -28.04 3.37 -20.02
CA LEU A 199 -26.70 2.81 -20.19
C LEU A 199 -26.49 2.36 -21.63
N THR A 200 -25.27 2.50 -22.13
CA THR A 200 -24.86 1.87 -23.39
C THR A 200 -24.52 0.41 -23.13
N ARG A 201 -25.28 -0.53 -23.68
CA ARG A 201 -24.97 -1.96 -23.69
C ARG A 201 -24.19 -2.31 -24.96
N ILE A 202 -22.96 -2.78 -24.77
CA ILE A 202 -22.08 -3.25 -25.83
C ILE A 202 -22.05 -4.77 -25.78
N ILE A 203 -22.65 -5.41 -26.78
CA ILE A 203 -22.78 -6.86 -26.91
C ILE A 203 -21.67 -7.37 -27.82
N CYS A 204 -20.84 -8.25 -27.29
CA CYS A 204 -19.75 -8.90 -28.00
C CYS A 204 -20.05 -10.39 -28.14
N PHE A 205 -20.06 -10.89 -29.38
CA PHE A 205 -20.24 -12.34 -29.62
C PHE A 205 -18.93 -13.13 -29.47
N GLU A 206 -17.81 -12.45 -29.27
CA GLU A 206 -16.50 -13.05 -29.01
C GLU A 206 -15.83 -12.41 -27.78
N GLN A 207 -15.31 -13.25 -26.88
CA GLN A 207 -14.69 -12.80 -25.64
C GLN A 207 -13.44 -11.93 -25.87
N ASP A 208 -12.64 -12.23 -26.90
CA ASP A 208 -11.45 -11.45 -27.26
C ASP A 208 -11.82 -10.02 -27.70
N SER A 209 -12.90 -9.89 -28.46
CA SER A 209 -13.43 -8.60 -28.89
C SER A 209 -13.90 -7.78 -27.69
N ALA A 210 -14.57 -8.42 -26.73
CA ALA A 210 -15.01 -7.78 -25.50
C ALA A 210 -13.83 -7.27 -24.66
N MET A 211 -12.76 -8.06 -24.54
CA MET A 211 -11.56 -7.66 -23.79
C MET A 211 -10.77 -6.53 -24.48
N GLN A 212 -10.74 -6.48 -25.81
CA GLN A 212 -10.16 -5.35 -26.54
C GLN A 212 -10.96 -4.07 -26.32
N ILE A 213 -12.29 -4.14 -26.41
CA ILE A 213 -13.18 -2.99 -26.15
C ILE A 213 -13.03 -2.51 -24.71
N PHE A 214 -12.99 -3.44 -23.75
CA PHE A 214 -12.77 -3.16 -22.35
C PHE A 214 -11.46 -2.40 -22.08
N GLN A 215 -10.35 -2.79 -22.73
CA GLN A 215 -9.07 -2.08 -22.62
C GLN A 215 -9.17 -0.66 -23.17
N VAL A 216 -9.84 -0.47 -24.31
CA VAL A 216 -10.00 0.86 -24.94
C VAL A 216 -10.91 1.78 -24.12
N LEU A 217 -11.97 1.24 -23.49
CA LEU A 217 -12.90 2.02 -22.66
C LEU A 217 -12.30 2.40 -21.30
N ASN A 218 -11.59 1.48 -20.64
CA ASN A 218 -10.97 1.73 -19.32
C ASN A 218 -9.68 2.58 -19.39
N ASP A 219 -9.08 2.75 -20.56
CA ASP A 219 -8.01 3.76 -20.74
C ASP A 219 -8.51 5.20 -20.49
N ARG A 220 -9.83 5.41 -20.32
CA ARG A 220 -10.45 6.72 -20.06
C ARG A 220 -11.08 6.90 -18.67
N ASP A 221 -11.64 5.84 -18.05
CA ASP A 221 -12.26 5.90 -16.72
C ASP A 221 -11.69 4.80 -15.80
N GLN A 222 -11.19 5.21 -14.63
CA GLN A 222 -10.50 4.43 -13.58
C GLN A 222 -9.66 3.23 -14.08
N PRO A 223 -8.35 3.39 -14.34
CA PRO A 223 -7.54 2.37 -14.98
C PRO A 223 -7.48 1.08 -14.14
N LEU A 224 -7.64 -0.06 -14.80
CA LEU A 224 -7.35 -1.37 -14.21
C LEU A 224 -5.92 -1.36 -13.67
N SER A 225 -5.69 -1.99 -12.51
CA SER A 225 -4.32 -2.23 -12.08
C SER A 225 -3.61 -3.04 -13.17
N PRO A 226 -2.34 -2.74 -13.52
CA PRO A 226 -1.55 -3.60 -14.40
C PRO A 226 -1.64 -5.08 -14.00
N ILE A 227 -1.79 -5.38 -12.71
CA ILE A 227 -1.84 -6.76 -12.24
C ILE A 227 -3.14 -7.47 -12.65
N ASP A 228 -4.26 -6.74 -12.72
CA ASP A 228 -5.54 -7.27 -13.24
C ASP A 228 -5.44 -7.55 -14.75
N ILE A 229 -4.75 -6.68 -15.50
CA ILE A 229 -4.47 -6.85 -16.93
C ILE A 229 -3.54 -8.05 -17.16
N LEU A 230 -2.58 -8.29 -16.27
CA LEU A 230 -1.72 -9.46 -16.31
C LEU A 230 -2.50 -10.74 -16.01
N LYS A 231 -3.30 -10.75 -14.93
CA LYS A 231 -4.14 -11.89 -14.51
C LYS A 231 -5.05 -12.34 -15.66
N SER A 232 -5.85 -11.42 -16.18
CA SER A 232 -6.80 -11.69 -17.25
C SER A 232 -6.11 -12.24 -18.50
N SER A 233 -4.99 -11.63 -18.90
CA SER A 233 -4.19 -12.09 -20.04
C SER A 233 -3.59 -13.47 -19.85
N LEU A 234 -3.09 -13.82 -18.65
CA LEU A 234 -2.59 -15.17 -18.36
C LEU A 234 -3.72 -16.20 -18.37
N MET A 235 -4.90 -15.83 -17.84
CA MET A 235 -6.09 -16.70 -17.85
C MET A 235 -6.65 -16.96 -19.25
N GLN A 236 -6.51 -16.01 -20.19
CA GLN A 236 -6.88 -16.22 -21.59
C GLN A 236 -6.03 -17.30 -22.26
N GLU A 237 -4.74 -17.36 -21.94
CA GLU A 237 -3.81 -18.38 -22.49
C GLU A 237 -4.15 -19.78 -21.96
N ILE A 238 -4.79 -19.86 -20.78
CA ILE A 238 -5.44 -21.07 -20.31
C ILE A 238 -6.72 -21.22 -21.14
N LYS A 239 -6.61 -22.06 -22.18
CA LYS A 239 -7.71 -22.53 -23.04
C LYS A 239 -8.91 -23.05 -22.21
N GLN A 240 -9.92 -23.66 -22.82
CA GLN A 240 -11.10 -24.16 -22.10
C GLN A 240 -10.86 -25.33 -21.10
N ASP A 241 -9.64 -25.51 -20.61
CA ASP A 241 -9.23 -26.43 -19.56
C ASP A 241 -9.68 -25.90 -18.18
N SER A 242 -10.76 -26.49 -17.65
CA SER A 242 -11.36 -26.08 -16.38
C SER A 242 -10.48 -26.38 -15.16
N GLU A 243 -9.65 -27.42 -15.23
CA GLU A 243 -8.81 -27.84 -14.10
C GLU A 243 -7.61 -26.89 -13.96
N LYS A 244 -6.91 -26.61 -15.07
CA LYS A 244 -5.84 -25.60 -15.08
C LYS A 244 -6.33 -24.21 -14.67
N ARG A 245 -7.54 -23.81 -15.09
CA ARG A 245 -8.13 -22.53 -14.64
C ARG A 245 -8.31 -22.50 -13.13
N LYS A 246 -8.81 -23.58 -12.53
CA LYS A 246 -8.97 -23.70 -11.08
C LYS A 246 -7.62 -23.65 -10.34
N ASP A 247 -6.60 -24.31 -10.86
CA ASP A 247 -5.25 -24.30 -10.28
C ASP A 247 -4.61 -22.92 -10.34
N PHE A 248 -4.78 -22.22 -11.46
CA PHE A 248 -4.32 -20.84 -11.62
C PHE A 248 -4.99 -19.91 -10.60
N ILE A 249 -6.33 -19.96 -10.49
CA ILE A 249 -7.09 -19.12 -9.54
C ILE A 249 -6.68 -19.44 -8.10
N THR A 250 -6.49 -20.71 -7.77
CA THR A 250 -6.04 -21.13 -6.43
C THR A 250 -4.67 -20.55 -6.10
N THR A 251 -3.73 -20.60 -7.05
CA THR A 251 -2.38 -20.05 -6.87
C THR A 251 -2.40 -18.52 -6.78
N TRP A 252 -3.25 -17.87 -7.58
CA TRP A 252 -3.46 -16.43 -7.52
C TRP A 252 -4.02 -15.99 -6.17
N ASN A 253 -5.02 -16.69 -5.64
CA ASN A 253 -5.60 -16.38 -4.34
C ASN A 253 -4.57 -16.54 -3.21
N LYS A 254 -3.69 -17.54 -3.28
CA LYS A 254 -2.56 -17.68 -2.34
C LYS A 254 -1.61 -16.50 -2.37
N LEU A 255 -1.34 -15.90 -3.53
CA LEU A 255 -0.55 -14.67 -3.63
C LEU A 255 -1.24 -13.50 -2.91
N VAL A 256 -2.55 -13.33 -3.12
CA VAL A 256 -3.36 -12.28 -2.47
C VAL A 256 -3.42 -12.49 -0.96
N GLU A 257 -3.57 -13.73 -0.50
CA GLU A 257 -3.53 -14.07 0.93
C GLU A 257 -2.14 -13.84 1.54
N ALA A 258 -1.08 -14.17 0.82
CA ALA A 258 0.30 -13.96 1.27
C ALA A 258 0.60 -12.47 1.53
N CYS A 259 -0.03 -11.56 0.77
CA CYS A 259 0.09 -10.11 1.00
C CYS A 259 -0.39 -9.68 2.39
N LYS A 260 -1.33 -10.42 2.99
CA LYS A 260 -1.90 -10.17 4.32
C LYS A 260 -1.25 -11.01 5.42
N SER A 261 -0.27 -11.86 5.07
CA SER A 261 0.30 -12.86 5.98
C SER A 261 1.43 -12.35 6.89
N VAL A 262 1.86 -11.10 6.71
CA VAL A 262 2.96 -10.50 7.46
C VAL A 262 2.40 -9.49 8.46
N GLU A 263 2.48 -9.81 9.75
CA GLU A 263 1.94 -8.95 10.80
C GLU A 263 2.58 -7.56 10.77
N GLY A 264 1.75 -6.52 10.78
CA GLY A 264 2.19 -5.12 10.77
C GLY A 264 2.79 -4.64 9.43
N ILE A 265 2.70 -5.43 8.35
CA ILE A 265 3.11 -5.02 7.01
C ILE A 265 1.98 -5.36 6.02
N ASP A 266 1.38 -4.34 5.42
CA ASP A 266 0.48 -4.51 4.29
C ASP A 266 1.31 -4.53 2.99
N ILE A 267 1.33 -5.67 2.30
CA ILE A 267 2.08 -5.82 1.05
C ILE A 267 1.17 -5.46 -0.11
N ASP A 268 1.46 -4.34 -0.76
CA ASP A 268 0.82 -3.99 -2.03
C ASP A 268 1.17 -5.02 -3.11
N LEU A 269 0.15 -5.63 -3.72
CA LEU A 269 0.31 -6.70 -4.70
C LEU A 269 1.05 -6.20 -5.95
N GLU A 270 0.72 -5.00 -6.42
CA GLU A 270 1.37 -4.40 -7.59
C GLU A 270 2.84 -4.12 -7.35
N TYR A 271 3.18 -3.61 -6.17
CA TYR A 271 4.56 -3.45 -5.73
C TYR A 271 5.33 -4.78 -5.70
N PHE A 272 4.72 -5.86 -5.21
CA PHE A 272 5.33 -7.18 -5.25
C PHE A 272 5.58 -7.68 -6.68
N PHE A 273 4.61 -7.54 -7.59
CA PHE A 273 4.82 -7.94 -8.99
C PHE A 273 5.88 -7.09 -9.70
N ASN A 274 6.04 -5.81 -9.35
CA ASN A 274 7.17 -5.00 -9.80
C ASN A 274 8.51 -5.54 -9.27
N THR A 275 8.56 -5.96 -8.01
CA THR A 275 9.73 -6.63 -7.40
C THR A 275 10.09 -7.90 -8.17
N TYR A 276 9.09 -8.73 -8.53
CA TYR A 276 9.30 -9.91 -9.36
C TYR A 276 9.75 -9.55 -10.80
N LEU A 277 9.23 -8.47 -11.38
CA LEU A 277 9.68 -8.00 -12.70
C LEU A 277 11.15 -7.55 -12.68
N GLU A 278 11.57 -6.83 -11.63
CA GLU A 278 12.97 -6.44 -11.43
C GLU A 278 13.88 -7.66 -11.32
N TYR A 279 13.44 -8.72 -10.65
CA TYR A 279 14.12 -10.01 -10.65
C TYR A 279 14.11 -10.64 -12.05
N ALA A 280 12.95 -10.80 -12.69
CA ALA A 280 12.79 -11.64 -13.87
C ALA A 280 13.40 -11.02 -15.14
N ASP A 281 13.17 -9.73 -15.38
CA ASP A 281 13.77 -8.96 -16.48
C ASP A 281 14.23 -7.57 -15.96
N PRO A 282 15.41 -7.50 -15.32
CA PRO A 282 15.93 -6.25 -14.77
C PRO A 282 16.06 -5.13 -15.81
N SER A 283 16.19 -5.48 -17.10
CA SER A 283 16.26 -4.52 -18.23
C SER A 283 14.91 -3.89 -18.58
N SER A 284 13.81 -4.56 -18.27
CA SER A 284 12.43 -4.09 -18.53
C SER A 284 11.76 -3.43 -17.32
N SER A 285 12.46 -3.22 -16.20
CA SER A 285 11.95 -2.56 -14.97
C SER A 285 11.48 -1.10 -15.16
N LYS A 286 11.68 -0.51 -16.35
CA LYS A 286 11.11 0.80 -16.74
C LYS A 286 9.69 0.69 -17.32
N LYS A 287 9.22 -0.51 -17.66
CA LYS A 287 7.89 -0.74 -18.25
C LYS A 287 6.85 -0.93 -17.16
N ARG A 288 5.58 -0.66 -17.49
CA ARG A 288 4.42 -1.05 -16.68
C ARG A 288 4.48 -2.56 -16.41
N ALA A 289 4.16 -2.99 -15.18
CA ALA A 289 4.34 -4.36 -14.71
C ALA A 289 3.70 -5.41 -15.63
N ASP A 290 2.48 -5.15 -16.11
CA ASP A 290 1.75 -6.02 -17.05
C ASP A 290 2.52 -6.25 -18.35
N LYS A 291 3.02 -5.18 -18.98
CA LYS A 291 3.75 -5.26 -20.25
C LYS A 291 5.07 -5.99 -20.07
N GLY A 292 5.78 -5.69 -18.98
CA GLY A 292 7.03 -6.36 -18.62
C GLY A 292 6.82 -7.85 -18.39
N LEU A 293 5.86 -8.21 -17.54
CA LEU A 293 5.61 -9.60 -17.17
C LEU A 293 4.96 -10.43 -18.26
N LYS A 294 4.15 -9.85 -19.15
CA LYS A 294 3.67 -10.52 -20.37
C LYS A 294 4.83 -10.88 -21.29
N LYS A 295 5.85 -10.02 -21.41
CA LYS A 295 7.06 -10.33 -22.16
C LYS A 295 7.83 -11.48 -21.48
N VAL A 296 8.08 -11.39 -20.16
CA VAL A 296 8.74 -12.46 -19.40
C VAL A 296 8.01 -13.79 -19.55
N PHE A 297 6.68 -13.79 -19.46
CA PHE A 297 5.86 -14.96 -19.66
C PHE A 297 6.09 -15.58 -21.05
N LYS A 298 5.97 -14.79 -22.12
CA LYS A 298 6.22 -15.25 -23.51
C LYS A 298 7.63 -15.80 -23.70
N ASP A 299 8.64 -15.11 -23.17
CA ASP A 299 10.04 -15.51 -23.28
C ASP A 299 10.33 -16.80 -22.50
N SER A 300 9.59 -17.05 -21.40
CA SER A 300 9.77 -18.23 -20.55
C SER A 300 9.34 -19.54 -21.21
N LYS A 301 8.46 -19.49 -22.22
CA LYS A 301 7.82 -20.66 -22.86
C LYS A 301 7.09 -21.62 -21.90
N LYS A 302 6.81 -21.17 -20.67
CA LYS A 302 6.03 -21.91 -19.67
C LYS A 302 4.54 -21.77 -19.94
N ASP A 303 3.74 -22.70 -19.42
CA ASP A 303 2.30 -22.47 -19.35
C ASP A 303 1.94 -21.48 -18.22
N ALA A 304 0.72 -20.93 -18.25
CA ALA A 304 0.32 -19.88 -17.30
C ALA A 304 0.30 -20.35 -15.83
N CYS A 305 0.02 -21.63 -15.58
CA CYS A 305 0.03 -22.21 -14.23
C CYS A 305 1.46 -22.35 -13.70
N GLU A 306 2.38 -22.85 -14.53
CA GLU A 306 3.81 -22.94 -14.19
C GLU A 306 4.42 -21.54 -13.95
N PHE A 307 4.01 -20.57 -14.75
CA PHE A 307 4.49 -19.19 -14.62
C PHE A 307 4.04 -18.56 -13.29
N ILE A 308 2.74 -18.64 -12.96
CA ILE A 308 2.23 -18.07 -11.71
C ILE A 308 2.73 -18.84 -10.48
N TYR A 309 2.98 -20.14 -10.60
CA TYR A 309 3.61 -20.93 -9.54
C TYR A 309 5.03 -20.42 -9.22
N GLY A 310 5.84 -20.10 -10.24
CA GLY A 310 7.15 -19.49 -10.02
C GLY A 310 7.10 -18.13 -9.32
N ILE A 311 6.07 -17.33 -9.60
CA ILE A 311 5.81 -16.06 -8.89
C ILE A 311 5.43 -16.33 -7.43
N SER A 312 4.63 -17.37 -7.17
CA SER A 312 4.25 -17.79 -5.82
C SER A 312 5.44 -18.22 -4.97
N GLU A 313 6.38 -18.97 -5.54
CA GLU A 313 7.63 -19.33 -4.84
C GLU A 313 8.50 -18.09 -4.54
N PHE A 314 8.54 -17.11 -5.45
CA PHE A 314 9.23 -15.84 -5.18
C PHE A 314 8.54 -15.02 -4.08
N MET A 315 7.20 -15.02 -4.04
CA MET A 315 6.42 -14.39 -2.97
C MET A 315 6.74 -15.00 -1.61
N LYS A 316 6.94 -16.31 -1.54
CA LYS A 316 7.38 -16.97 -0.31
C LYS A 316 8.69 -16.37 0.20
N SER A 317 9.73 -16.29 -0.64
CA SER A 317 10.99 -15.63 -0.28
C SER A 317 10.81 -14.17 0.14
N TYR A 318 9.91 -13.43 -0.51
CA TYR A 318 9.60 -12.04 -0.17
C TYR A 318 8.97 -11.93 1.22
N THR A 319 7.97 -12.76 1.52
CA THR A 319 7.34 -12.78 2.86
C THR A 319 8.28 -13.27 3.94
N ASP A 320 9.13 -14.26 3.65
CA ASP A 320 10.16 -14.75 4.58
C ASP A 320 11.18 -13.67 4.92
N LEU A 321 11.61 -12.85 3.93
CA LEU A 321 12.46 -11.69 4.16
C LEU A 321 11.81 -10.70 5.14
N LEU A 322 10.55 -10.35 4.90
CA LEU A 322 9.83 -9.34 5.69
C LEU A 322 9.51 -9.81 7.12
N LYS A 323 9.41 -11.12 7.35
CA LYS A 323 9.22 -11.71 8.68
C LYS A 323 10.51 -11.79 9.51
N LYS A 324 11.69 -11.58 8.92
CA LYS A 324 12.96 -11.65 9.66
C LYS A 324 13.04 -10.55 10.72
N GLN A 325 13.31 -10.96 11.96
CA GLN A 325 13.67 -10.08 13.07
C GLN A 325 15.18 -9.84 13.02
N ASP A 326 15.58 -8.85 12.22
CA ASP A 326 16.99 -8.56 11.96
C ASP A 326 17.18 -7.04 11.89
N ARG A 327 18.16 -6.52 12.64
CA ARG A 327 18.44 -5.08 12.75
C ARG A 327 18.73 -4.42 11.41
N TYR A 328 19.46 -5.09 10.51
CA TYR A 328 19.78 -4.54 9.19
C TYR A 328 18.54 -4.54 8.28
N ILE A 329 17.73 -5.61 8.31
CA ILE A 329 16.45 -5.62 7.58
C ILE A 329 15.52 -4.50 8.08
N TYR A 330 15.49 -4.26 9.39
CA TYR A 330 14.71 -3.16 9.97
C TYR A 330 15.20 -1.78 9.51
N LEU A 331 16.51 -1.59 9.42
CA LEU A 331 17.09 -0.37 8.87
C LEU A 331 16.71 -0.16 7.40
N LEU A 332 16.76 -1.21 6.59
CA LEU A 332 16.35 -1.15 5.19
C LEU A 332 14.86 -0.82 5.03
N ARG A 333 13.99 -1.30 5.95
CA ARG A 333 12.55 -1.01 5.93
C ARG A 333 12.21 0.47 6.09
N TYR A 334 13.09 1.29 6.67
CA TYR A 334 12.91 2.74 6.79
C TYR A 334 13.24 3.52 5.52
N LEU A 335 13.94 2.90 4.57
CA LEU A 335 14.36 3.58 3.35
C LEU A 335 13.15 3.99 2.49
N PRO A 336 13.20 5.17 1.83
CA PRO A 336 12.13 5.59 0.92
C PRO A 336 11.98 4.68 -0.30
N SER A 337 13.10 4.14 -0.79
CA SER A 337 13.15 3.18 -1.88
C SER A 337 13.07 1.75 -1.36
N ARG A 338 12.54 0.85 -2.18
CA ARG A 338 12.39 -0.56 -1.87
C ARG A 338 13.25 -1.51 -2.72
N TYR A 339 14.20 -0.99 -3.50
CA TYR A 339 15.12 -1.85 -4.28
C TYR A 339 15.89 -2.86 -3.41
N TRP A 340 16.16 -2.52 -2.15
CA TRP A 340 16.75 -3.47 -1.18
C TRP A 340 15.91 -4.74 -1.03
N ALA A 341 14.57 -4.64 -1.09
CA ALA A 341 13.67 -5.77 -0.96
C ALA A 341 13.76 -6.65 -2.20
N SER A 342 13.84 -6.06 -3.40
CA SER A 342 14.07 -6.78 -4.65
C SER A 342 15.41 -7.51 -4.65
N ILE A 343 16.48 -6.86 -4.22
CA ILE A 343 17.82 -7.46 -4.14
C ILE A 343 17.84 -8.61 -3.14
N LEU A 344 17.40 -8.40 -1.91
CA LEU A 344 17.46 -9.43 -0.87
C LEU A 344 16.46 -10.57 -1.09
N THR A 345 15.29 -10.29 -1.68
CA THR A 345 14.36 -11.35 -2.09
C THR A 345 14.96 -12.20 -3.20
N THR A 346 15.61 -11.55 -4.18
CA THR A 346 16.37 -12.26 -5.22
C THR A 346 17.44 -13.13 -4.59
N ALA A 347 18.25 -12.58 -3.67
CA ALA A 347 19.31 -13.31 -2.98
C ALA A 347 18.77 -14.54 -2.22
N LEU A 348 17.66 -14.42 -1.48
CA LEU A 348 17.01 -15.56 -0.83
C LEU A 348 16.49 -16.59 -1.84
N TYR A 349 15.83 -16.12 -2.90
CA TYR A 349 15.23 -16.98 -3.92
C TYR A 349 16.27 -17.81 -4.69
N VAL A 350 17.41 -17.19 -5.05
CA VAL A 350 18.52 -17.88 -5.72
C VAL A 350 19.50 -18.56 -4.77
N LYS A 351 19.28 -18.45 -3.44
CA LYS A 351 20.16 -18.98 -2.39
C LYS A 351 21.60 -18.45 -2.50
N TYR A 352 21.73 -17.15 -2.67
CA TYR A 352 23.01 -16.45 -2.75
C TYR A 352 23.83 -16.67 -1.47
N PRO A 353 25.10 -17.11 -1.56
CA PRO A 353 25.90 -17.52 -0.40
C PRO A 353 26.18 -16.37 0.57
N ASP A 354 26.49 -15.17 0.06
CA ASP A 354 26.93 -14.03 0.86
C ASP A 354 25.77 -13.11 1.28
N PHE A 355 24.61 -13.71 1.59
CA PHE A 355 23.39 -12.96 1.92
C PHE A 355 23.59 -11.95 3.07
N ASP A 356 24.29 -12.36 4.14
CA ASP A 356 24.50 -11.48 5.30
C ASP A 356 25.47 -10.33 5.02
N ALA A 357 26.50 -10.57 4.20
CA ALA A 357 27.42 -9.52 3.75
C ALA A 357 26.70 -8.53 2.84
N LEU A 358 25.93 -9.03 1.85
CA LEU A 358 25.12 -8.21 0.96
C LEU A 358 24.14 -7.32 1.74
N LYS A 359 23.42 -7.88 2.71
CA LYS A 359 22.48 -7.14 3.56
C LYS A 359 23.16 -5.96 4.29
N ARG A 360 24.36 -6.18 4.85
CA ARG A 360 25.13 -5.13 5.54
C ARG A 360 25.59 -4.05 4.56
N LEU A 361 26.15 -4.46 3.42
CA LEU A 361 26.61 -3.58 2.35
C LEU A 361 25.47 -2.68 1.81
N LEU A 362 24.25 -3.23 1.65
CA LEU A 362 23.09 -2.43 1.23
C LEU A 362 22.68 -1.40 2.28
N VAL A 363 22.79 -1.71 3.58
CA VAL A 363 22.52 -0.71 4.64
C VAL A 363 23.51 0.44 4.52
N SER A 364 24.81 0.15 4.45
CA SER A 364 25.86 1.17 4.27
C SER A 364 25.58 2.04 3.04
N TYR A 365 25.45 1.42 1.86
CA TYR A 365 25.24 2.13 0.59
C TYR A 365 24.01 3.04 0.59
N TYR A 366 22.85 2.50 0.97
CA TYR A 366 21.60 3.26 0.89
C TYR A 366 21.50 4.34 1.96
N TYR A 367 22.04 4.12 3.17
CA TYR A 367 22.05 5.16 4.21
C TYR A 367 23.02 6.29 3.85
N GLN A 368 24.23 5.98 3.41
CA GLN A 368 25.16 7.02 2.93
C GLN A 368 24.52 7.83 1.81
N THR A 369 23.94 7.15 0.81
CA THR A 369 23.27 7.84 -0.30
C THR A 369 22.09 8.70 0.16
N TRP A 370 21.28 8.21 1.11
CA TRP A 370 20.12 8.95 1.61
C TRP A 370 20.51 10.18 2.41
N ILE A 371 21.53 10.06 3.27
CA ILE A 371 22.06 11.17 4.07
C ILE A 371 22.73 12.21 3.18
N ALA A 372 23.43 11.78 2.14
CA ALA A 372 24.01 12.65 1.11
C ALA A 372 22.98 13.38 0.23
N GLY A 373 21.67 13.13 0.42
CA GLY A 373 20.61 13.75 -0.38
C GLY A 373 20.40 13.10 -1.75
N GLY A 374 20.90 11.88 -1.94
CA GLY A 374 20.73 11.11 -3.17
C GLY A 374 19.27 10.74 -3.47
N THR A 375 18.92 10.75 -4.74
CA THR A 375 17.56 10.43 -5.21
C THR A 375 17.44 8.96 -5.61
N ILE A 376 16.20 8.46 -5.69
CA ILE A 376 15.89 7.11 -6.20
C ILE A 376 16.50 6.89 -7.59
N THR A 377 16.57 7.94 -8.42
CA THR A 377 17.18 7.89 -9.75
C THR A 377 18.67 7.57 -9.70
N ARG A 378 19.42 8.13 -8.73
CA ARG A 378 20.88 7.88 -8.58
C ARG A 378 21.20 6.43 -8.26
N ILE A 379 20.37 5.80 -7.43
CA ILE A 379 20.59 4.41 -6.98
C ILE A 379 19.95 3.36 -7.90
N LYS A 380 19.08 3.76 -8.83
CA LYS A 380 18.27 2.84 -9.64
C LYS A 380 19.13 1.89 -10.47
N GLN A 381 20.06 2.43 -11.26
CA GLN A 381 20.83 1.60 -12.19
C GLN A 381 21.78 0.66 -11.45
N THR A 382 22.43 1.15 -10.39
CA THR A 382 23.28 0.36 -9.49
C THR A 382 22.46 -0.76 -8.87
N SER A 383 21.30 -0.47 -8.30
CA SER A 383 20.42 -1.48 -7.69
C SER A 383 20.00 -2.58 -8.68
N ILE A 384 19.65 -2.21 -9.92
CA ILE A 384 19.33 -3.17 -10.99
C ILE A 384 20.54 -4.03 -11.36
N ASN A 385 21.75 -3.46 -11.36
CA ASN A 385 22.98 -4.21 -11.63
C ASN A 385 23.33 -5.15 -10.46
N ILE A 386 23.09 -4.75 -9.21
CA ILE A 386 23.24 -5.64 -8.05
C ILE A 386 22.32 -6.85 -8.20
N ILE A 387 21.04 -6.68 -8.58
CA ILE A 387 20.12 -7.80 -8.83
C ILE A 387 20.70 -8.75 -9.89
N LYS A 388 21.27 -8.24 -10.98
CA LYS A 388 21.90 -9.08 -12.02
C LYS A 388 23.11 -9.86 -11.49
N ASN A 389 23.96 -9.21 -10.69
CA ASN A 389 25.15 -9.83 -10.10
C ASN A 389 24.77 -10.94 -9.12
N VAL A 390 23.80 -10.69 -8.24
CA VAL A 390 23.24 -11.68 -7.31
C VAL A 390 22.63 -12.87 -8.07
N LYS A 391 21.82 -12.62 -9.11
CA LYS A 391 21.25 -13.70 -9.95
C LYS A 391 22.30 -14.54 -10.65
N SER A 392 23.42 -13.94 -11.02
CA SER A 392 24.53 -14.60 -11.69
C SER A 392 25.55 -15.18 -10.71
N ASN A 393 25.24 -15.15 -9.41
CA ASN A 393 26.07 -15.62 -8.31
C ASN A 393 27.51 -15.05 -8.35
N LYS A 394 27.63 -13.76 -8.67
CA LYS A 394 28.88 -13.01 -8.55
C LYS A 394 29.25 -12.84 -7.09
N ASP A 395 30.53 -12.86 -6.78
CA ASP A 395 31.06 -12.62 -5.43
C ASP A 395 30.67 -11.24 -4.89
N ILE A 396 30.79 -11.08 -3.57
CA ILE A 396 30.36 -9.87 -2.87
C ILE A 396 31.28 -8.69 -3.20
N GLU A 397 32.56 -8.94 -3.49
CA GLU A 397 33.56 -7.95 -3.87
C GLU A 397 33.16 -7.25 -5.17
N THR A 398 32.72 -8.00 -6.20
CA THR A 398 32.19 -7.45 -7.45
C THR A 398 30.98 -6.52 -7.22
N ILE A 399 30.14 -6.82 -6.22
CA ILE A 399 28.98 -5.99 -5.86
C ILE A 399 29.45 -4.73 -5.10
N GLN A 400 30.46 -4.87 -4.25
CA GLN A 400 31.07 -3.77 -3.52
C GLN A 400 31.74 -2.77 -4.47
N GLU A 401 32.54 -3.22 -5.43
CA GLU A 401 33.15 -2.37 -6.48
C GLU A 401 32.08 -1.54 -7.20
N LEU A 402 31.00 -2.18 -7.65
CA LEU A 402 29.86 -1.50 -8.28
C LEU A 402 29.22 -0.41 -7.40
N ILE A 403 29.20 -0.61 -6.07
CA ILE A 403 28.69 0.36 -5.10
C ILE A 403 29.71 1.50 -4.90
N LEU A 404 31.00 1.19 -4.78
CA LEU A 404 32.08 2.16 -4.62
C LEU A 404 32.13 3.11 -5.82
N ASP A 405 32.08 2.57 -7.05
CA ASP A 405 32.01 3.36 -8.29
C ASP A 405 30.87 4.39 -8.25
N ASN A 406 29.71 3.99 -7.71
CA ASN A 406 28.56 4.88 -7.59
C ASN A 406 28.75 5.94 -6.50
N ILE A 407 29.36 5.56 -5.38
CA ILE A 407 29.64 6.46 -4.26
C ILE A 407 30.61 7.54 -4.70
N GLU A 408 31.70 7.17 -5.38
CA GLU A 408 32.70 8.07 -5.94
C GLU A 408 32.08 9.00 -6.99
N SER A 409 31.34 8.45 -7.97
CA SER A 409 30.71 9.22 -9.06
C SER A 409 29.79 10.35 -8.59
N TYR A 410 29.25 10.25 -7.37
CA TYR A 410 28.34 11.25 -6.80
C TYR A 410 28.92 11.98 -5.59
N ASN A 411 30.21 11.79 -5.27
CA ASN A 411 30.85 12.31 -4.06
C ASN A 411 30.00 12.00 -2.79
N THR A 412 29.47 10.78 -2.74
CA THR A 412 28.45 10.39 -1.75
C THR A 412 29.05 10.35 -0.36
N PHE A 413 30.28 9.84 -0.20
CA PHE A 413 30.93 9.69 1.09
C PHE A 413 31.14 11.05 1.79
N ASN A 414 31.79 12.01 1.13
CA ASN A 414 32.08 13.32 1.70
C ASN A 414 30.79 14.06 2.05
N GLN A 415 29.77 13.99 1.18
CA GLN A 415 28.48 14.63 1.44
C GLN A 415 27.71 13.95 2.59
N TYR A 416 27.78 12.62 2.69
CA TYR A 416 27.22 11.85 3.81
C TYR A 416 27.89 12.26 5.13
N HIS A 417 29.22 12.26 5.16
CA HIS A 417 30.02 12.58 6.34
C HIS A 417 29.70 14.01 6.80
N TYR A 418 29.79 14.98 5.89
CA TYR A 418 29.45 16.37 6.18
C TYR A 418 28.03 16.52 6.71
N ASN A 419 27.03 15.90 6.06
CA ASN A 419 25.64 16.06 6.45
C ASN A 419 25.30 15.43 7.81
N LEU A 420 26.00 14.37 8.21
CA LEU A 420 25.73 13.68 9.47
C LEU A 420 26.54 14.25 10.63
N TRP A 421 27.84 14.49 10.41
CA TRP A 421 28.80 14.78 11.47
C TRP A 421 29.20 16.25 11.51
N ASP A 422 29.55 16.84 10.37
CA ASP A 422 30.15 18.18 10.33
C ASP A 422 29.12 19.32 10.29
N SER A 423 27.91 19.02 9.82
CA SER A 423 26.80 19.97 9.74
C SER A 423 26.30 20.39 11.13
N TYR A 424 26.08 21.69 11.31
CA TYR A 424 25.46 22.24 12.53
C TYR A 424 23.98 21.84 12.69
N SER A 425 23.33 21.34 11.62
CA SER A 425 21.90 21.01 11.67
C SER A 425 21.56 19.76 10.87
N VAL A 426 21.21 18.70 11.59
CA VAL A 426 20.65 17.46 11.02
C VAL A 426 19.12 17.42 11.13
N TYR A 427 18.52 18.28 11.95
CA TYR A 427 17.07 18.40 12.09
C TYR A 427 16.52 19.43 11.09
N PRO A 428 15.38 19.18 10.39
CA PRO A 428 14.45 18.04 10.50
C PRO A 428 14.64 17.01 9.36
N SER A 429 15.87 16.56 9.08
CA SER A 429 16.12 15.64 7.97
C SER A 429 15.30 14.35 8.07
N LYS A 430 14.79 13.86 6.94
CA LYS A 430 13.93 12.66 6.88
C LYS A 430 14.64 11.40 7.37
N TRP A 431 15.97 11.34 7.21
CA TRP A 431 16.81 10.22 7.64
C TRP A 431 17.16 10.25 9.14
N LEU A 432 16.90 11.35 9.85
CA LEU A 432 17.32 11.53 11.25
C LEU A 432 16.75 10.46 12.20
N ARG A 433 15.43 10.22 12.14
CA ARG A 433 14.78 9.22 13.02
C ARG A 433 15.33 7.81 12.75
N PRO A 434 15.45 7.35 11.50
CA PRO A 434 16.13 6.09 11.18
C PRO A 434 17.58 6.00 11.64
N VAL A 435 18.38 7.07 11.54
CA VAL A 435 19.77 7.10 12.05
C VAL A 435 19.81 6.99 13.57
N LEU A 436 18.90 7.65 14.30
CA LEU A 436 18.79 7.46 15.75
C LEU A 436 18.31 6.04 16.11
N ALA A 437 17.45 5.43 15.30
CA ALA A 437 17.06 4.03 15.46
C ALA A 437 18.22 3.07 15.17
N LEU A 438 19.07 3.39 14.19
CA LEU A 438 20.33 2.67 13.93
C LEU A 438 21.18 2.66 15.19
N ALA A 439 21.52 3.83 15.73
CA ALA A 439 22.29 3.89 16.97
C ALA A 439 21.62 3.07 18.09
N ASN A 440 20.30 3.19 18.27
CA ASN A 440 19.57 2.39 19.25
C ASN A 440 19.75 0.88 19.06
N TYR A 441 19.62 0.37 17.83
CA TYR A 441 19.74 -1.07 17.55
C TYR A 441 21.15 -1.63 17.81
N PHE A 442 22.18 -0.77 17.78
CA PHE A 442 23.56 -1.17 17.97
C PHE A 442 24.11 -0.84 19.37
N MET A 443 23.31 -0.21 20.23
CA MET A 443 23.61 -0.02 21.66
C MET A 443 23.29 -1.25 22.52
N ALA A 444 22.42 -2.15 22.03
CA ALA A 444 22.02 -3.36 22.74
C ALA A 444 22.59 -4.60 22.03
N ASP A 445 23.11 -5.54 22.82
CA ASP A 445 23.49 -6.88 22.36
C ASP A 445 22.26 -7.80 22.27
N GLU A 446 21.23 -7.33 21.55
CA GLU A 446 20.00 -8.08 21.31
C GLU A 446 20.05 -8.69 19.90
N GLU A 447 20.06 -10.02 19.82
CA GLU A 447 20.09 -10.72 18.51
C GLU A 447 18.81 -10.47 17.69
N LYS A 448 17.67 -10.29 18.36
CA LYS A 448 16.34 -10.13 17.74
C LYS A 448 15.63 -8.89 18.31
N PRO A 449 16.05 -7.68 17.89
CA PRO A 449 15.44 -6.46 18.40
C PRO A 449 13.98 -6.34 17.97
N HIS A 450 13.22 -5.51 18.69
CA HIS A 450 11.87 -5.14 18.28
C HIS A 450 11.90 -4.01 17.25
N PHE A 451 11.06 -4.09 16.21
CA PHE A 451 10.99 -3.04 15.20
C PHE A 451 10.48 -1.72 15.77
N ILE A 452 11.29 -0.66 15.69
CA ILE A 452 10.90 0.70 16.06
C ILE A 452 10.02 1.28 14.96
N VAL A 453 8.72 1.37 15.20
CA VAL A 453 7.76 1.95 14.25
C VAL A 453 7.95 3.47 14.15
N MET A 454 8.09 3.99 12.92
CA MET A 454 8.27 5.41 12.63
C MET A 454 6.93 6.19 12.57
N ASP A 455 6.04 5.93 13.51
CA ASP A 455 4.71 6.54 13.63
C ASP A 455 4.73 7.90 14.35
N ALA A 456 3.55 8.46 14.62
CA ALA A 456 3.37 9.70 15.39
C ALA A 456 3.75 9.56 16.88
N GLU A 457 3.92 8.36 17.40
CA GLU A 457 4.32 8.15 18.79
C GLU A 457 5.84 8.21 18.96
N THR A 458 6.63 7.87 17.95
CA THR A 458 8.09 7.91 17.98
C THR A 458 8.64 9.29 17.58
N GLN A 459 8.80 10.22 18.53
CA GLN A 459 9.22 11.60 18.27
C GLN A 459 10.74 11.79 18.39
N VAL A 460 11.25 12.88 17.80
CA VAL A 460 12.61 13.37 18.08
C VAL A 460 12.53 14.34 19.26
N GLU A 461 13.38 14.12 20.27
CA GLU A 461 13.56 15.00 21.42
C GLU A 461 14.86 15.80 21.26
N HIS A 462 14.74 17.12 21.42
CA HIS A 462 15.86 18.05 21.56
C HIS A 462 16.26 18.14 23.03
N ILE A 463 17.43 17.64 23.41
CA ILE A 463 17.87 17.64 24.82
C ILE A 463 18.08 19.09 25.29
N LEU A 464 18.99 19.82 24.62
CA LEU A 464 19.01 21.29 24.59
C LEU A 464 17.83 21.76 23.71
N PRO A 465 16.79 22.38 24.29
CA PRO A 465 15.56 22.69 23.56
C PRO A 465 15.75 23.83 22.56
N GLN A 466 14.95 23.88 21.50
CA GLN A 466 15.01 24.99 20.53
C GLN A 466 14.66 26.34 21.20
N THR A 467 13.66 26.34 22.07
CA THR A 467 13.14 27.55 22.75
C THR A 467 13.16 27.39 24.28
N PRO A 468 14.33 27.49 24.94
CA PRO A 468 14.39 27.45 26.41
C PRO A 468 13.46 28.47 27.06
N LYS A 469 12.96 28.15 28.24
CA LYS A 469 12.18 29.10 29.04
C LYS A 469 13.06 30.29 29.46
N ARG A 470 12.43 31.46 29.66
CA ARG A 470 13.09 32.62 30.24
C ARG A 470 13.61 32.27 31.64
N GLY A 471 14.90 32.49 31.90
CA GLY A 471 15.54 32.16 33.17
C GLY A 471 16.02 30.70 33.30
N SER A 472 15.88 29.88 32.25
CA SER A 472 16.42 28.52 32.21
C SER A 472 17.96 28.51 32.28
N GLN A 473 18.51 27.48 32.92
CA GLN A 473 19.95 27.22 33.02
C GLN A 473 20.61 27.14 31.63
N TRP A 474 19.87 26.70 30.60
CA TRP A 474 20.34 26.67 29.22
C TRP A 474 20.84 28.01 28.70
N ASN A 475 20.25 29.13 29.15
CA ASN A 475 20.67 30.47 28.71
C ASN A 475 21.97 30.95 29.39
N ALA A 476 22.33 30.34 30.52
CA ALA A 476 23.61 30.59 31.19
C ALA A 476 24.71 29.68 30.61
N ASP A 477 24.37 28.43 30.28
CA ASP A 477 25.33 27.42 29.82
C ASP A 477 25.71 27.58 28.34
N PHE A 478 24.80 28.13 27.51
CA PHE A 478 25.02 28.27 26.06
C PHE A 478 24.76 29.69 25.58
N ASN A 479 25.80 30.34 25.06
CA ASN A 479 25.67 31.59 24.31
C ASN A 479 25.03 31.33 22.93
N LYS A 480 24.65 32.40 22.22
CA LYS A 480 23.94 32.31 20.93
C LYS A 480 24.66 31.40 19.91
N GLU A 481 25.96 31.61 19.73
CA GLU A 481 26.79 30.85 18.78
C GLU A 481 26.83 29.35 19.10
N LYS A 482 27.08 29.00 20.37
CA LYS A 482 27.09 27.59 20.81
C LYS A 482 25.70 26.95 20.69
N ARG A 483 24.62 27.71 20.91
CA ARG A 483 23.26 27.20 20.70
C ARG A 483 23.02 26.89 19.22
N GLU A 484 23.39 27.79 18.32
CA GLU A 484 23.25 27.59 16.87
C GLU A 484 24.01 26.35 16.40
N LYS A 485 25.22 26.12 16.93
CA LYS A 485 26.03 24.93 16.64
C LYS A 485 25.39 23.62 17.11
N TRP A 486 24.89 23.58 18.35
CA TRP A 486 24.56 22.31 19.00
C TRP A 486 23.07 21.94 19.01
N VAL A 487 22.16 22.91 18.88
CA VAL A 487 20.73 22.64 19.09
C VAL A 487 20.16 21.59 18.14
N ASN A 488 20.57 21.62 16.86
CA ASN A 488 20.10 20.70 15.83
C ASN A 488 21.15 19.66 15.43
N ASN A 489 22.26 19.57 16.16
CA ASN A 489 23.29 18.56 15.93
C ASN A 489 22.82 17.18 16.43
N ILE A 490 23.26 16.11 15.79
CA ILE A 490 22.86 14.73 16.11
C ILE A 490 23.09 14.37 17.58
N ALA A 491 24.19 14.85 18.17
CA ALA A 491 24.54 14.61 19.57
C ALA A 491 23.52 15.20 20.56
N ASN A 492 22.72 16.17 20.15
CA ASN A 492 21.68 16.78 20.98
C ASN A 492 20.29 16.13 20.81
N LEU A 493 20.17 15.13 19.93
CA LEU A 493 18.89 14.55 19.53
C LEU A 493 18.76 13.10 20.03
N THR A 494 17.54 12.69 20.36
CA THR A 494 17.24 11.31 20.76
C THR A 494 15.81 10.94 20.36
N LEU A 495 15.48 9.64 20.34
CA LEU A 495 14.10 9.20 20.14
C LEU A 495 13.33 9.27 21.46
N LEU A 496 12.07 9.66 21.45
CA LEU A 496 11.26 9.64 22.66
C LEU A 496 9.78 9.43 22.34
N LYS A 497 9.06 8.68 23.17
CA LYS A 497 7.62 8.51 22.98
C LYS A 497 6.88 9.83 23.24
N ARG A 498 5.89 10.16 22.39
CA ARG A 498 5.14 11.42 22.38
C ARG A 498 4.73 11.91 23.77
N LYS A 499 4.16 11.04 24.61
CA LYS A 499 3.75 11.39 25.97
C LYS A 499 4.90 11.88 26.87
N LYS A 500 6.09 11.29 26.74
CA LYS A 500 7.29 11.71 27.49
C LYS A 500 7.91 12.97 26.89
N ASN A 501 7.96 13.06 25.56
CA ASN A 501 8.46 14.24 24.84
C ASN A 501 7.63 15.50 25.19
N ALA A 502 6.30 15.38 25.24
CA ALA A 502 5.40 16.45 25.67
C ALA A 502 5.56 16.87 27.15
N LYS A 503 6.22 16.06 27.98
CA LYS A 503 6.58 16.43 29.36
C LYS A 503 7.95 17.09 29.43
N ALA A 504 8.91 16.61 28.63
CA ALA A 504 10.27 17.12 28.60
C ALA A 504 10.32 18.55 28.01
N LEU A 505 9.67 18.76 26.86
CA LEU A 505 9.53 20.06 26.15
C LEU A 505 10.77 20.96 26.30
N ASN A 506 10.58 22.14 26.89
CA ASN A 506 11.60 23.18 27.07
C ASN A 506 12.16 23.18 28.50
N GLY A 507 12.05 22.07 29.23
CA GLY A 507 12.57 21.91 30.58
C GLY A 507 14.10 21.94 30.64
N ASP A 508 14.64 22.18 31.82
CA ASP A 508 16.08 22.07 32.08
C ASP A 508 16.52 20.61 32.07
N PHE A 509 17.82 20.35 31.83
CA PHE A 509 18.33 19.00 31.67
C PHE A 509 17.97 18.07 32.84
N ASP A 510 18.06 18.54 34.08
CA ASP A 510 17.75 17.73 35.25
C ASP A 510 16.29 17.28 35.31
N GLU A 511 15.36 18.11 34.82
CA GLU A 511 13.94 17.75 34.72
C GLU A 511 13.73 16.72 33.62
N LYS A 512 14.27 16.99 32.42
CA LYS A 512 14.22 16.10 31.26
C LYS A 512 14.80 14.73 31.57
N ARG A 513 15.97 14.70 32.22
CA ARG A 513 16.67 13.50 32.64
C ARG A 513 15.82 12.64 33.58
N LYS A 514 15.11 13.24 34.55
CA LYS A 514 14.18 12.49 35.42
C LYS A 514 13.02 11.87 34.64
N ILE A 515 12.50 12.57 33.62
CA ILE A 515 11.45 12.06 32.73
C ILE A 515 11.97 10.87 31.90
N TYR A 516 13.19 10.94 31.39
CA TYR A 516 13.84 9.87 30.65
C TYR A 516 13.97 8.61 31.52
N GLY A 517 14.48 8.76 32.75
CA GLY A 517 14.66 7.69 33.73
C GLY A 517 13.41 7.27 34.51
N GLY A 518 12.22 7.79 34.18
CA GLY A 518 10.96 7.34 34.79
C GLY A 518 10.75 7.75 36.25
N LYS A 519 11.41 8.81 36.74
CA LYS A 519 11.27 9.31 38.13
C LYS A 519 10.18 10.39 38.31
N ASP A 520 9.37 10.62 37.28
CA ASP A 520 8.15 11.46 37.21
C ASP A 520 6.89 10.58 37.40
N PRO A 521 5.61 11.06 37.53
CA PRO A 521 4.43 10.22 37.74
C PRO A 521 4.20 9.09 36.71
N SER A 522 4.97 9.06 35.62
CA SER A 522 5.00 7.95 34.67
C SER A 522 5.61 6.64 35.20
N LYS A 523 6.47 6.67 36.23
CA LYS A 523 7.16 5.51 36.87
C LYS A 523 7.88 4.50 35.95
N VAL A 524 8.01 4.75 34.64
CA VAL A 524 8.60 3.82 33.66
C VAL A 524 9.72 4.52 32.88
N ILE A 525 10.86 3.83 32.69
CA ILE A 525 12.04 4.34 31.95
C ILE A 525 11.72 4.47 30.45
N SER A 526 12.46 5.28 29.69
CA SER A 526 12.36 5.30 28.21
C SER A 526 12.52 3.89 27.63
N CYS A 527 11.79 3.57 26.56
CA CYS A 527 11.96 2.30 25.86
C CYS A 527 13.19 2.28 24.95
N TYR A 528 13.72 3.46 24.57
CA TYR A 528 14.86 3.59 23.67
C TYR A 528 16.18 3.68 24.45
N ASP A 529 17.13 2.80 24.13
CA ASP A 529 18.45 2.74 24.75
C ASP A 529 19.25 4.02 24.51
N ILE A 530 19.14 4.63 23.33
CA ILE A 530 19.73 5.95 23.00
C ILE A 530 19.18 7.11 23.87
N THR A 531 18.09 6.88 24.61
CA THR A 531 17.62 7.83 25.63
C THR A 531 17.95 7.38 27.04
N LYS A 532 18.03 6.07 27.28
CA LYS A 532 18.41 5.52 28.59
C LYS A 532 19.85 5.95 28.94
N GLU A 533 20.76 6.00 27.96
CA GLU A 533 22.12 6.49 28.16
C GLU A 533 22.19 7.91 28.73
N LEU A 534 21.32 8.82 28.26
CA LEU A 534 21.27 10.21 28.70
C LEU A 534 20.94 10.30 30.18
N TYR A 535 20.16 9.34 30.67
CA TYR A 535 19.81 9.22 32.07
C TYR A 535 20.96 8.63 32.91
N SER A 536 21.57 7.54 32.44
CA SER A 536 22.59 6.81 33.19
C SER A 536 23.94 7.55 33.23
N ASP A 537 24.38 8.11 32.11
CA ASP A 537 25.79 8.42 31.89
C ASP A 537 26.09 9.92 32.01
N TYR A 538 25.05 10.75 31.96
CA TYR A 538 25.18 12.21 32.00
C TYR A 538 24.52 12.79 33.25
N ARG A 539 25.28 13.59 34.01
CA ARG A 539 24.78 14.34 35.18
C ARG A 539 24.46 15.80 34.87
N LYS A 540 25.05 16.32 33.79
CA LYS A 540 24.85 17.67 33.26
C LYS A 540 24.93 17.63 31.74
N TRP A 541 24.39 18.65 31.09
CA TRP A 541 24.37 18.76 29.63
C TRP A 541 25.02 20.07 29.21
N ASP A 542 26.34 20.02 29.01
CA ASP A 542 27.13 21.14 28.51
C ASP A 542 27.82 20.74 27.20
N GLU A 543 28.64 21.63 26.65
CA GLU A 543 29.38 21.38 25.41
C GLU A 543 30.31 20.15 25.50
N LYS A 544 30.87 19.86 26.68
CA LYS A 544 31.70 18.66 26.88
C LYS A 544 30.86 17.38 26.81
N SER A 545 29.67 17.40 27.42
CA SER A 545 28.71 16.29 27.31
C SER A 545 28.26 16.07 25.86
N LEU A 546 28.02 17.14 25.12
CA LEU A 546 27.64 17.10 23.70
C LEU A 546 28.76 16.51 22.83
N GLN A 547 30.00 16.98 22.98
CA GLN A 547 31.14 16.41 22.26
C GLN A 547 31.33 14.93 22.60
N LYS A 548 31.30 14.57 23.89
CA LYS A 548 31.39 13.17 24.30
C LYS A 548 30.32 12.29 23.65
N ARG A 549 29.08 12.80 23.54
CA ARG A 549 28.00 12.05 22.89
C ARG A 549 28.16 12.01 21.36
N HIS A 550 28.67 13.07 20.76
CA HIS A 550 29.02 13.08 19.34
C HIS A 550 29.98 11.93 19.03
N ASP A 551 31.08 11.84 19.76
CA ASP A 551 32.11 10.81 19.58
C ASP A 551 31.54 9.40 19.83
N PHE A 552 30.73 9.24 20.89
CA PHE A 552 30.04 7.98 21.17
C PHE A 552 29.09 7.54 20.03
N LEU A 553 28.30 8.46 19.48
CA LEU A 553 27.43 8.14 18.35
C LEU A 553 28.25 7.83 17.09
N TYR A 554 29.38 8.53 16.89
CA TYR A 554 30.31 8.26 15.79
C TYR A 554 30.84 6.83 15.85
N GLU A 555 31.31 6.39 17.03
CA GLU A 555 31.81 5.02 17.25
C GLU A 555 30.75 3.93 17.02
N ILE A 556 29.47 4.23 17.17
CA ILE A 556 28.38 3.27 16.96
C ILE A 556 27.88 3.27 15.52
N ILE A 557 27.69 4.46 14.94
CA ILE A 557 27.03 4.62 13.65
C ILE A 557 28.01 4.37 12.49
N THR A 558 29.22 4.93 12.58
CA THR A 558 30.19 4.90 11.48
C THR A 558 30.59 3.47 11.08
N PRO A 559 30.90 2.53 12.01
CA PRO A 559 31.23 1.16 11.63
C PRO A 559 30.09 0.40 10.93
N VAL A 560 28.83 0.74 11.24
CA VAL A 560 27.65 0.12 10.59
C VAL A 560 27.46 0.64 9.17
N LEU A 561 27.84 1.90 8.93
CA LEU A 561 27.67 2.56 7.64
C LEU A 561 28.91 2.54 6.77
N HIS A 562 30.07 2.12 7.29
CA HIS A 562 31.32 2.03 6.54
C HIS A 562 31.24 0.98 5.43
N ILE A 563 31.95 1.23 4.33
CA ILE A 563 32.25 0.25 3.27
C ILE A 563 33.76 0.27 3.07
N GLU A 564 34.37 -0.90 3.08
CA GLU A 564 35.81 -1.05 2.89
C GLU A 564 36.21 -0.54 1.48
N GLY A 565 37.31 0.21 1.39
CA GLY A 565 37.78 0.81 0.13
C GLY A 565 37.22 2.21 -0.17
N GLN A 566 36.53 2.87 0.77
CA GLN A 566 36.00 4.24 0.61
C GLN A 566 37.00 5.36 0.97
N GLU A 567 38.10 5.06 1.67
CA GLU A 567 38.89 6.03 2.44
C GLU A 567 40.17 6.52 1.75
N GLU A 568 40.41 6.23 0.46
CA GLU A 568 41.67 6.62 -0.20
C GLU A 568 41.86 8.15 -0.41
N GLU A 569 40.86 9.00 -0.14
CA GLU A 569 40.99 10.47 -0.30
C GLU A 569 40.89 11.32 0.98
N TYR A 570 40.50 10.78 2.14
CA TYR A 570 40.31 11.61 3.36
C TYR A 570 41.58 11.86 4.18
N LYS A 571 42.68 11.15 3.88
CA LYS A 571 43.93 11.25 4.64
C LYS A 571 44.92 12.31 4.14
N GLU A 572 44.65 12.99 3.03
CA GLU A 572 45.60 13.98 2.48
C GLU A 572 45.40 15.41 3.03
N GLU A 573 44.30 15.73 3.71
CA GLU A 573 44.05 17.12 4.19
C GLU A 573 44.36 17.38 5.68
N GLU A 574 44.62 16.36 6.51
CA GLU A 574 44.94 16.56 7.95
C GLU A 574 46.44 16.70 8.26
N ASP A 575 47.35 16.37 7.35
CA ASP A 575 48.81 16.37 7.61
C ASP A 575 49.53 17.70 7.29
N ASP A 576 48.85 18.75 6.81
CA ASP A 576 49.49 20.01 6.40
C ASP A 576 49.30 21.20 7.39
N PHE A 577 48.82 20.92 8.62
CA PHE A 577 48.77 21.90 9.71
C PHE A 577 49.68 21.53 10.88
N ASP A 578 50.97 21.32 10.61
CA ASP A 578 52.02 21.56 11.58
C ASP A 578 53.37 21.79 10.86
N LEU A 579 53.78 23.08 10.79
CA LEU A 579 55.15 23.62 10.90
C LEU A 579 55.29 24.96 10.14
N GLU A 580 55.03 26.08 10.82
CA GLU A 580 55.98 27.20 11.00
C GLU A 580 55.50 28.20 12.07
#